data_AF-A0A969AI47-F1
#
_entry.id   AF-A0A969AI47-F1
#
_cell.length_a   1.000
_cell.length_b   1.000
_cell.length_c   1.000
_cell.angle_alpha   90.00
_cell.angle_beta   90.00
_cell.angle_gamma   90.00
#
_symmetry.space_group_name_H-M   'P 1'
#
loop_
_entity.id
_entity.type
_entity.pdbx_description
1 polymer ?
#
loop_
_entity_poly.entity_id
_entity_poly.type
_entity_poly.pdbx_seq_one_letter_code
_entity_poly.pdbx_strand_id
1 'polypeptide(L)' 'MKFSEIQQIANFYGFDLKDMSNIYPYSNRKKQTIGISDRRSGEIKLKIPDRRTAAIGN' A
#
# COMPACT_ATOMS: atom_id res chain seq x y z
N MET A 1 -11.80 -7.56 7.15
CA MET A 1 -11.52 -7.72 5.72
C MET A 1 -10.14 -8.34 5.55
N LYS A 2 -10.04 -9.46 4.85
CA LYS A 2 -8.78 -10.16 4.54
C LYS A 2 -8.05 -9.43 3.42
N PHE A 3 -6.71 -9.55 3.36
CA PHE A 3 -5.91 -8.96 2.28
C PHE A 3 -6.38 -9.40 0.88
N SER A 4 -6.81 -10.66 0.74
CA SER A 4 -7.38 -11.20 -0.49
C SER A 4 -8.65 -10.47 -0.96
N GLU A 5 -9.50 -10.03 -0.03
CA GLU A 5 -10.72 -9.27 -0.35
C GLU A 5 -10.35 -7.87 -0.85
N ILE A 6 -9.35 -7.23 -0.23
CA ILE A 6 -8.83 -5.92 -0.65
C ILE A 6 -8.24 -6.02 -2.07
N GLN A 7 -7.49 -7.08 -2.36
CA GLN A 7 -6.93 -7.32 -3.70
C GLN A 7 -8.02 -7.50 -4.77
N GLN A 8 -9.08 -8.25 -4.45
CA GLN A 8 -10.20 -8.45 -5.38
C GLN A 8 -10.92 -7.14 -5.69
N ILE A 9 -11.18 -6.32 -4.66
CA ILE A 9 -11.80 -5.00 -4.82
C ILE A 9 -10.89 -4.08 -5.64
N ALA A 10 -9.61 -4.01 -5.33
CA ALA A 10 -8.65 -3.20 -6.08
C ALA A 10 -8.63 -3.59 -7.57
N ASN A 11 -8.57 -4.89 -7.85
CA ASN A 11 -8.59 -5.41 -9.22
C ASN A 11 -9.87 -5.02 -9.97
N PHE A 12 -11.04 -5.13 -9.32
CA PHE A 12 -12.33 -4.75 -9.89
C PHE A 12 -12.35 -3.28 -10.32
N TYR A 13 -11.77 -2.39 -9.53
CA TYR A 13 -11.68 -0.95 -9.83
C TYR A 13 -10.49 -0.57 -10.73
N GLY A 14 -9.68 -1.53 -11.18
CA GLY A 14 -8.53 -1.27 -12.05
C GLY A 14 -7.29 -0.76 -11.32
N PHE A 15 -7.15 -1.06 -10.03
CA PHE A 15 -5.97 -0.77 -9.23
C PHE A 15 -5.14 -2.03 -8.99
N ASP A 16 -3.82 -1.86 -8.96
CA ASP A 16 -2.87 -2.91 -8.57
C ASP A 16 -2.30 -2.58 -7.19
N LEU A 17 -2.14 -3.61 -6.35
CA LEU A 17 -1.39 -3.52 -5.09
C LEU A 17 0.07 -3.91 -5.36
N LYS A 18 1.01 -3.07 -4.95
CA LYS A 18 2.44 -3.28 -5.17
C LYS A 18 3.20 -3.27 -3.85
N ASP A 19 4.08 -4.26 -3.67
CA ASP A 19 5.01 -4.24 -2.55
C ASP A 19 6.10 -3.18 -2.81
N MET A 20 6.19 -2.21 -1.90
CA MET A 20 7.14 -1.10 -1.97
C MET A 20 8.14 -1.13 -0.82
N SER A 21 8.24 -2.24 -0.09
CA SER A 21 9.09 -2.35 1.10
C SER A 21 10.56 -2.05 0.82
N ASN A 22 11.04 -2.38 -0.39
CA ASN A 22 12.42 -2.11 -0.83
C ASN A 22 12.68 -0.63 -1.17
N ILE A 23 11.62 0.14 -1.46
CA ILE A 23 11.72 1.57 -1.83
C ILE A 23 11.68 2.45 -0.57
N TYR A 24 11.07 1.96 0.51
CA TYR A 24 10.97 2.65 1.80
C TYR A 24 11.68 1.85 2.90
N PRO A 25 13.02 1.79 2.90
CA PRO A 25 13.78 1.06 3.92
C PRO A 25 13.64 1.68 5.32
N TYR A 26 13.10 2.90 5.43
CA TYR A 26 12.99 3.68 6.66
C TYR A 26 11.93 3.18 7.66
N SER A 27 11.17 2.13 7.35
CA SER A 27 10.45 1.47 8.41
C SER A 27 11.49 0.71 9.26
N ASN A 28 11.98 1.35 10.34
CA ASN A 28 12.81 0.72 11.38
C ASN A 28 12.20 -0.57 11.97
N ARG A 29 10.95 -0.86 11.62
CA ARG A 29 10.31 -2.17 11.75
C ARG A 29 10.20 -2.72 10.34
N LYS A 30 10.84 -3.85 10.01
CA LYS A 30 10.71 -4.61 8.74
C LYS A 30 9.24 -4.88 8.41
N LYS A 31 8.52 -3.87 7.91
CA LYS A 31 7.08 -3.91 7.73
C LYS A 31 6.78 -3.76 6.27
N GLN A 32 5.90 -4.64 5.80
CA GLN A 32 5.49 -4.63 4.42
C GLN A 32 4.79 -3.31 4.11
N THR A 33 5.31 -2.57 3.14
CA THR A 33 4.68 -1.35 2.63
C THR A 33 3.95 -1.69 1.34
N ILE A 34 2.65 -1.43 1.29
CA ILE A 34 1.84 -1.66 0.08
C ILE A 34 1.47 -0.32 -0.54
N GLY A 35 1.82 -0.16 -1.81
CA GLY A 35 1.35 0.92 -2.67
C GLY A 35 0.13 0.50 -3.48
N ILE A 36 -0.70 1.47 -3.87
CA ILE A 36 -1.82 1.28 -4.78
C ILE A 36 -1.51 2.05 -6.07
N SER A 37 -1.46 1.36 -7.21
CA SER A 37 -1.28 2.00 -8.52
C SER A 37 -2.51 1.91 -9.39
N ASP A 38 -2.87 3.00 -10.06
CA ASP A 38 -3.91 3.02 -11.08
C ASP A 38 -3.38 2.43 -12.39
N ARG A 39 -4.04 1.40 -12.92
CA ARG A 39 -3.61 0.72 -14.15
C ARG A 39 -3.75 1.61 -15.39
N ARG A 40 -4.65 2.60 -15.38
CA ARG A 40 -4.89 3.49 -16.52
C ARG A 40 -3.78 4.53 -16.67
N SER A 41 -3.29 5.08 -15.56
CA SER A 41 -2.23 6.10 -15.57
C SER A 41 -0.84 5.55 -15.25
N GLY A 42 -0.74 4.35 -14.67
CA GLY A 42 0.51 3.79 -14.12
C GLY A 42 0.97 4.46 -12.82
N GLU A 43 0.24 5.47 -12.33
CA GLU A 43 0.62 6.29 -11.19
C GLU A 43 0.29 5.61 -9.85
N ILE A 44 1.18 5.76 -8.86
CA ILE A 44 0.97 5.27 -7.49
C ILE A 44 0.18 6.31 -6.69
N LYS A 45 -1.11 6.05 -6.46
CA LYS A 45 -2.06 7.00 -5.85
C LYS A 45 -2.05 7.03 -4.33
N LEU A 46 -1.67 5.93 -3.67
CA LEU A 46 -1.66 5.87 -2.21
C LEU A 46 -0.54 4.95 -1.72
N LYS A 47 0.20 5.42 -0.72
CA LYS A 47 1.20 4.63 0.00
C LYS A 47 0.67 4.45 1.42
N ILE A 48 0.31 3.22 1.79
CA ILE A 48 -0.19 2.94 3.14
C ILE A 48 0.99 2.38 3.96
N PRO A 49 1.63 3.17 4.83
CA PRO A 49 2.46 2.58 5.87
C PRO A 49 1.55 1.80 6.83
N ASP A 50 1.98 0.60 7.24
CA ASP A 50 1.23 -0.22 8.19
C ASP A 50 0.78 0.60 9.42
N ARG A 51 -0.52 0.50 9.76
CA ARG A 51 -1.34 1.36 10.63
C ARG A 51 -0.83 1.58 12.07
N ARG A 52 0.31 0.99 12.50
CA ARG A 52 0.91 1.30 13.81
C ARG A 52 1.85 2.51 13.81
N THR A 53 2.10 3.13 12.67
CA THR A 53 2.91 4.36 12.55
C THR A 53 2.09 5.60 12.19
N ALA A 54 0.77 5.48 12.05
CA ALA A 54 -0.15 6.62 11.96
C ALA A 54 -0.63 7.11 13.35
N ALA A 55 0.10 6.74 14.41
CA ALA A 55 0.01 7.39 15.70
C ALA A 55 1.38 8.05 15.92
N ILE A 56 1.39 9.39 15.86
CA ILE A 56 2.34 10.37 16.40
C ILE A 56 2.42 11.51 15.36
N GLY A 57 1.75 12.61 15.71
CA GLY A 57 1.61 13.81 14.89
C GLY A 57 0.57 14.78 15.46
N ASN A 58 0.55 14.92 16.80
CA ASN A 58 0.17 16.12 17.53
C ASN A 58 1.24 16.31 18.60
#